data_AF-A0A252BPS9-F1
#
_entry.id   AF-A0A252BPS9-F1
#
_cell.length_a   1.000
_cell.length_b   1.000
_cell.length_c   1.000
_cell.angle_alpha   90.00
_cell.angle_beta   90.00
_cell.angle_gamma   90.00
#
_symmetry.space_group_name_H-M   'P 1'
#
loop_
_entity.id
_entity.type
_entity.pdbx_description
1 polymer ?
#
loop_
_entity_poly.entity_id
_entity_poly.type
_entity_poly.pdbx_seq_one_letter_code
_entity_poly.pdbx_strand_id
1 'polypeptide(L)'
;MPDLPHLDVARANWAVRIFNRLRIPDVPGTPTLENACGEWFREIVMALHGSLDANTRQRMIRELFLLVPKKNAKTTLGAALMLTSVMINDRPRAEFLIVAPTKEIAQLAFDQATGMIDLDRGLRKRFHIQAHKKTITFLQTGATLQIKTFS
;
A
#
# COMPACT_ATOMS: atom_id res chain seq x y z
N MET A 1 -4.81 18.14 -7.49
CA MET A 1 -5.84 17.10 -7.23
C MET A 1 -7.21 17.71 -7.50
N PRO A 2 -8.21 16.99 -8.03
CA PRO A 2 -9.58 17.52 -8.14
C PRO A 2 -10.14 17.86 -6.75
N ASP A 3 -11.13 18.75 -6.71
CA ASP A 3 -11.84 19.08 -5.47
C ASP A 3 -12.66 17.88 -4.98
N LEU A 4 -12.59 17.58 -3.67
CA LEU A 4 -13.19 16.41 -3.03
C LEU A 4 -14.00 16.86 -1.81
N PRO A 5 -15.22 17.39 -2.01
CA PRO A 5 -15.98 18.12 -0.98
C PRO A 5 -16.42 17.25 0.23
N HIS A 6 -16.26 15.93 0.16
CA HIS A 6 -16.58 14.99 1.25
C HIS A 6 -15.41 14.09 1.63
N LEU A 7 -14.18 14.59 1.48
CA LEU A 7 -12.98 13.83 1.84
C LEU A 7 -12.98 13.49 3.34
N ASP A 8 -12.87 12.20 3.67
CA ASP A 8 -12.59 11.75 5.03
C ASP A 8 -11.12 12.05 5.36
N VAL A 9 -10.89 13.27 5.83
CA VAL A 9 -9.56 13.79 6.21
C VAL A 9 -8.93 12.96 7.31
N ALA A 10 -9.72 12.45 8.26
CA ALA A 10 -9.20 11.63 9.35
C ALA A 10 -8.63 10.31 8.83
N ARG A 11 -9.37 9.63 7.93
CA ARG A 11 -8.92 8.41 7.27
C ARG A 11 -7.74 8.66 6.33
N ALA A 12 -7.75 9.76 5.59
CA ALA A 12 -6.63 10.17 4.72
C ALA A 12 -5.34 10.35 5.53
N ASN A 13 -5.40 11.13 6.61
CA ASN A 13 -4.26 11.38 7.49
C ASN A 13 -3.78 10.10 8.17
N TRP A 14 -4.69 9.21 8.57
CA TRP A 14 -4.32 7.91 9.12
C TRP A 14 -3.57 7.05 8.11
N ALA A 15 -4.02 7.01 6.86
CA ALA A 15 -3.33 6.31 5.78
C ALA A 15 -1.93 6.87 5.52
N VAL A 16 -1.77 8.19 5.46
CA VAL A 16 -0.45 8.84 5.30
C VAL A 16 0.47 8.52 6.47
N ARG A 17 -0.04 8.54 7.71
CA ARG A 17 0.76 8.18 8.90
C ARG A 17 1.26 6.74 8.85
N ILE A 18 0.43 5.80 8.41
CA ILE A 18 0.86 4.40 8.21
C ILE A 18 1.92 4.34 7.12
N PHE A 19 1.65 4.94 5.96
CA PHE A 19 2.55 4.97 4.81
C PHE A 19 3.93 5.53 5.18
N ASN A 20 3.98 6.69 5.84
CA ASN A 20 5.21 7.37 6.24
C ASN A 20 6.09 6.52 7.17
N ARG A 21 5.50 5.65 7.98
CA ARG A 21 6.24 4.78 8.93
C ARG A 21 6.86 3.56 8.27
N LEU A 22 6.46 3.20 7.06
CA LEU A 22 7.09 2.09 6.33
C LEU A 22 8.52 2.46 5.94
N ARG A 23 9.43 1.48 5.99
CA ARG A 23 10.85 1.63 5.67
C ARG A 23 11.17 0.99 4.33
N ILE A 24 12.04 1.63 3.55
CA ILE A 24 12.47 1.12 2.26
C ILE A 24 13.53 0.02 2.47
N PRO A 25 13.29 -1.24 2.05
CA PRO A 25 14.14 -2.36 2.43
C PRO A 25 15.46 -2.47 1.66
N ASP A 26 15.53 -1.92 0.46
CA ASP A 26 16.66 -2.06 -0.47
C ASP A 26 17.53 -0.80 -0.57
N VAL A 27 17.38 0.13 0.38
CA VAL A 27 18.20 1.36 0.48
C VAL A 27 19.04 1.31 1.75
N PRO A 28 20.37 1.58 1.68
CA PRO A 28 21.22 1.63 2.87
C PRO A 28 20.65 2.53 3.96
N GLY A 29 20.66 2.05 5.21
CA GLY A 29 20.05 2.74 6.35
C GLY A 29 18.52 2.59 6.46
N THR A 30 17.87 2.00 5.45
CA THR A 30 16.42 1.69 5.43
C THR A 30 15.53 2.88 5.82
N PRO A 31 15.65 4.02 5.11
CA PRO A 31 14.94 5.24 5.47
C PRO A 31 13.42 5.01 5.46
N THR A 32 12.72 5.76 6.31
CA THR A 32 11.26 5.82 6.30
C THR A 32 10.77 6.54 5.04
N LEU A 33 9.56 6.20 4.58
CA LEU A 33 8.91 6.93 3.49
C LEU A 33 8.57 8.37 3.89
N GLU A 34 8.50 8.67 5.18
CA GLU A 34 8.48 10.05 5.68
C GLU A 34 9.65 10.87 5.14
N ASN A 35 10.87 10.32 5.18
CA ASN A 35 12.08 11.04 4.77
C ASN A 35 12.40 10.88 3.28
N ALA A 36 12.04 9.73 2.69
CA ALA A 36 12.46 9.37 1.34
C ALA A 36 11.41 9.64 0.25
N CYS A 37 10.12 9.78 0.61
CA CYS A 37 9.05 9.99 -0.36
C CYS A 37 8.79 11.48 -0.61
N GLY A 38 8.52 11.83 -1.87
CA GLY A 38 8.02 13.16 -2.23
C GLY A 38 6.55 13.35 -1.84
N GLU A 39 6.15 14.60 -1.64
CA GLU A 39 4.78 14.95 -1.22
C GLU A 39 3.72 14.52 -2.23
N TRP A 40 4.04 14.56 -3.53
CA TRP A 40 3.14 14.16 -4.62
C TRP A 40 2.54 12.75 -4.44
N PHE A 41 3.28 11.80 -3.86
CA PHE A 41 2.75 10.45 -3.65
C PHE A 41 1.94 10.36 -2.35
N ARG A 42 2.20 11.21 -1.36
CA ARG A 42 1.34 11.33 -0.17
C ARG A 42 -0.03 11.88 -0.56
N GLU A 43 -0.10 12.83 -1.49
CA GLU A 43 -1.35 13.30 -2.06
C GLU A 43 -2.16 12.15 -2.69
N ILE A 44 -1.49 11.24 -3.40
CA ILE A 44 -2.13 10.02 -3.95
C ILE A 44 -2.63 9.09 -2.84
N VAL A 45 -1.83 8.87 -1.80
CA VAL A 45 -2.24 8.07 -0.62
C VAL A 45 -3.47 8.70 0.05
N MET A 46 -3.50 10.02 0.21
CA MET A 46 -4.65 10.75 0.75
C MET A 46 -5.88 10.61 -0.13
N ALA A 47 -5.73 10.84 -1.44
CA ALA A 47 -6.82 10.76 -2.40
C ALA A 47 -7.47 9.36 -2.38
N LEU A 48 -6.66 8.31 -2.48
CA LEU A 48 -7.17 6.93 -2.56
C LEU A 48 -7.96 6.53 -1.32
N HIS A 49 -7.46 6.90 -0.14
CA HIS A 49 -7.99 6.41 1.12
C HIS A 49 -9.00 7.34 1.79
N GLY A 50 -8.91 8.64 1.49
CA GLY A 50 -9.82 9.68 1.99
C GLY A 50 -11.03 9.92 1.11
N SER A 51 -11.05 9.45 -0.14
CA SER A 51 -12.18 9.65 -1.07
C SER A 51 -13.39 8.76 -0.75
N LEU A 52 -13.82 8.78 0.50
CA LEU A 52 -14.92 8.05 1.09
C LEU A 52 -15.73 9.02 1.92
N ASP A 53 -17.02 9.14 1.64
CA ASP A 53 -17.94 9.88 2.51
C ASP A 53 -18.08 9.13 3.84
N ALA A 54 -17.75 9.80 4.94
CA ALA A 54 -17.74 9.20 6.28
C ALA A 54 -19.14 8.77 6.76
N ASN A 55 -20.20 9.41 6.28
CA ASN A 55 -21.58 9.14 6.69
C ASN A 55 -22.23 8.07 5.80
N THR A 56 -22.13 8.25 4.47
CA THR A 56 -22.81 7.38 3.49
C THR A 56 -21.97 6.18 3.08
N ARG A 57 -20.66 6.20 3.39
CA ARG A 57 -19.65 5.22 2.93
C ARG A 57 -19.53 5.15 1.40
N GLN A 58 -20.04 6.14 0.67
CA GLN A 58 -19.89 6.21 -0.78
C GLN A 58 -18.46 6.63 -1.14
N ARG A 59 -17.85 5.91 -2.09
CA ARG A 59 -16.53 6.30 -2.64
C ARG A 59 -16.70 7.30 -3.77
N MET A 60 -16.07 8.46 -3.62
CA MET A 60 -15.96 9.46 -4.69
C MET A 60 -14.93 9.04 -5.74
N ILE A 61 -13.80 8.46 -5.30
CA ILE A 61 -12.78 7.88 -6.17
C ILE A 61 -12.76 6.37 -5.96
N ARG A 62 -12.98 5.63 -7.05
CA ARG A 62 -12.93 4.15 -7.06
C ARG A 62 -11.62 3.63 -7.63
N GLU A 63 -11.05 4.35 -8.59
CA GLU A 63 -9.88 3.95 -9.36
C GLU A 63 -8.94 5.14 -9.54
N LEU A 64 -7.64 4.87 -9.51
CA LEU A 64 -6.60 5.84 -9.79
C LEU A 64 -5.73 5.33 -10.93
N PHE A 65 -5.43 6.22 -11.87
CA PHE A 65 -4.46 5.97 -12.94
C PHE A 65 -3.28 6.91 -12.76
N LEU A 66 -2.07 6.34 -12.64
CA LEU A 66 -0.84 7.08 -12.37
C LEU A 66 0.16 6.91 -13.52
N LEU A 67 0.53 8.01 -14.16
CA LEU A 67 1.62 8.05 -15.13
C LEU A 67 2.91 8.47 -14.43
N VAL A 68 3.77 7.50 -14.15
CA VAL A 68 5.01 7.72 -13.40
C VAL A 68 6.23 7.33 -14.26
N PRO A 69 7.20 8.24 -14.49
CA PRO A 69 8.37 7.94 -15.27
C PRO A 69 9.24 6.84 -14.65
N LYS A 70 10.14 6.27 -15.47
CA LYS A 70 11.15 5.32 -14.97
C LYS A 70 12.00 5.98 -13.87
N LYS A 71 12.55 5.16 -12.97
CA LYS A 71 13.41 5.57 -11.84
C LYS A 71 12.76 6.50 -10.79
N ASN A 72 11.44 6.56 -10.72
CA ASN A 72 10.70 7.32 -9.69
C ASN A 72 10.08 6.42 -8.60
N ALA A 73 10.80 5.38 -8.19
CA ALA A 73 10.42 4.46 -7.10
C ALA A 73 9.01 3.84 -7.17
N LYS A 74 8.38 3.80 -8.36
CA LYS A 74 6.98 3.36 -8.52
C LYS A 74 6.66 1.98 -7.93
N THR A 75 7.61 1.04 -7.98
CA THR A 75 7.43 -0.31 -7.44
C THR A 75 7.42 -0.30 -5.91
N THR A 76 8.40 0.36 -5.29
CA THR A 76 8.49 0.54 -3.84
C THR A 76 7.26 1.29 -3.30
N LEU A 77 6.91 2.41 -3.93
CA LEU A 77 5.77 3.23 -3.53
C LEU A 77 4.44 2.48 -3.71
N GLY A 78 4.30 1.70 -4.79
CA GLY A 78 3.14 0.83 -5.01
C GLY A 78 3.01 -0.26 -3.96
N ALA A 79 4.11 -0.94 -3.61
CA ALA A 79 4.11 -1.95 -2.54
C ALA A 79 3.71 -1.35 -1.18
N ALA A 80 4.25 -0.18 -0.83
CA ALA A 80 3.90 0.56 0.38
C ALA A 80 2.43 1.02 0.40
N LEU A 81 1.92 1.50 -0.74
CA LEU A 81 0.50 1.87 -0.90
C LEU A 81 -0.43 0.68 -0.68
N MET A 82 -0.06 -0.50 -1.21
CA MET A 82 -0.83 -1.73 -1.05
C MET A 82 -0.81 -2.23 0.40
N LEU A 83 0.35 -2.23 1.07
CA LEU A 83 0.42 -2.55 2.50
C LEU A 83 -0.42 -1.59 3.35
N THR A 84 -0.37 -0.30 3.03
CA THR A 84 -1.20 0.72 3.69
C THR A 84 -2.68 0.40 3.49
N SER A 85 -3.10 0.11 2.25
CA SER A 85 -4.47 -0.28 1.90
C SER A 85 -4.96 -1.48 2.71
N VAL A 86 -4.12 -2.52 2.86
CA VAL A 86 -4.45 -3.72 3.62
C VAL A 86 -4.62 -3.41 5.10
N MET A 87 -3.74 -2.59 5.69
CA MET A 87 -3.78 -2.25 7.12
C MET A 87 -4.97 -1.37 7.50
N ILE A 88 -5.42 -0.49 6.60
CA ILE A 88 -6.57 0.38 6.87
C ILE A 88 -7.92 -0.25 6.48
N ASN A 89 -7.90 -1.40 5.81
CA ASN A 89 -9.11 -1.99 5.29
C ASN A 89 -9.92 -2.67 6.39
N ASP A 90 -11.19 -2.27 6.50
CA ASP A 90 -12.12 -2.80 7.49
C ASP A 90 -12.88 -4.05 7.01
N ARG A 91 -12.75 -4.40 5.72
CA ARG A 91 -13.45 -5.57 5.14
C ARG A 91 -12.77 -6.87 5.58
N PRO A 92 -13.47 -7.78 6.30
CA PRO A 92 -12.90 -9.06 6.71
C PRO A 92 -12.52 -9.91 5.49
N ARG A 93 -11.35 -10.56 5.53
CA ARG A 93 -10.86 -11.49 4.50
C ARG A 93 -10.87 -10.90 3.07
N ALA A 94 -10.63 -9.60 2.94
CA ALA A 94 -10.53 -8.95 1.64
C ALA A 94 -9.30 -9.43 0.87
N GLU A 95 -9.46 -9.66 -0.43
CA GLU A 95 -8.36 -10.01 -1.34
C GLU A 95 -7.80 -8.72 -1.99
N PHE A 96 -6.50 -8.49 -1.80
CA PHE A 96 -5.73 -7.45 -2.49
C PHE A 96 -4.73 -8.10 -3.44
N LEU A 97 -4.56 -7.48 -4.61
CA LEU A 97 -3.74 -8.03 -5.68
C LEU A 97 -2.71 -7.01 -6.15
N ILE A 98 -1.49 -7.49 -6.38
CA ILE A 98 -0.48 -6.83 -7.19
C ILE A 98 -0.41 -7.59 -8.52
N VAL A 99 -0.69 -6.89 -9.61
CA VAL A 99 -0.65 -7.45 -10.96
C VAL A 99 0.42 -6.71 -11.75
N ALA A 100 1.21 -7.45 -12.52
CA ALA A 100 2.22 -6.88 -13.40
C ALA A 100 2.31 -7.68 -14.72
N PRO A 101 2.91 -7.09 -15.78
CA PRO A 101 3.05 -7.75 -17.07
C PRO A 101 3.90 -9.03 -17.03
N THR A 102 4.85 -9.14 -16.09
CA THR A 102 5.66 -10.34 -15.91
C THR A 102 5.70 -10.75 -14.45
N LYS A 103 6.00 -12.04 -14.21
CA LYS A 103 6.14 -12.61 -12.87
C LYS A 103 7.24 -11.92 -12.07
N GLU A 104 8.35 -11.56 -12.72
CA GLU A 104 9.52 -10.94 -12.10
C GLU A 104 9.19 -9.52 -11.59
N ILE A 105 8.41 -8.76 -12.36
CA ILE A 105 7.98 -7.41 -11.95
C ILE A 105 7.01 -7.50 -10.77
N ALA A 106 6.06 -8.44 -10.81
CA ALA A 106 5.15 -8.67 -9.69
C ALA A 106 5.93 -9.14 -8.44
N GLN A 107 6.91 -10.02 -8.63
CA GLN A 107 7.78 -10.53 -7.58
C GLN A 107 8.54 -9.39 -6.89
N LEU A 108 9.08 -8.44 -7.65
CA LEU A 108 9.80 -7.29 -7.09
C LEU A 108 8.90 -6.48 -6.14
N ALA A 109 7.64 -6.23 -6.52
CA ALA A 109 6.70 -5.52 -5.64
C ALA A 109 6.34 -6.34 -4.39
N PHE A 110 6.21 -7.66 -4.52
CA PHE A 110 6.00 -8.56 -3.39
C PHE A 110 7.18 -8.51 -2.41
N ASP A 111 8.42 -8.56 -2.92
CA ASP A 111 9.64 -8.55 -2.11
C ASP A 111 9.84 -7.20 -1.40
N GLN A 112 9.44 -6.09 -2.03
CA GLN A 112 9.38 -4.78 -1.36
C GLN A 112 8.41 -4.80 -0.17
N ALA A 113 7.21 -5.38 -0.36
CA ALA A 113 6.22 -5.47 0.70
C ALA A 113 6.68 -6.38 1.85
N THR A 114 7.26 -7.55 1.57
CA THR A 114 7.78 -8.43 2.62
C THR A 114 8.97 -7.80 3.33
N GLY A 115 9.88 -7.13 2.60
CA GLY A 115 10.99 -6.39 3.18
C GLY A 115 10.54 -5.29 4.15
N MET A 116 9.52 -4.52 3.78
CA MET A 116 8.91 -3.51 4.66
C MET A 116 8.36 -4.12 5.96
N ILE A 117 7.71 -5.28 5.88
CA ILE A 117 7.20 -6.00 7.05
C ILE A 117 8.36 -6.50 7.91
N ASP A 118 9.38 -7.08 7.30
CA ASP A 118 10.54 -7.69 7.98
C ASP A 118 11.35 -6.68 8.79
N LEU A 119 11.39 -5.42 8.36
CA LEU A 119 12.06 -4.32 9.05
C LEU A 119 11.33 -3.79 10.29
N ASP A 120 10.06 -4.16 10.51
CA ASP A 120 9.26 -3.69 11.65
C ASP A 120 8.73 -4.86 12.48
N ARG A 121 9.20 -4.96 13.74
CA ARG A 121 8.80 -6.03 14.67
C ARG A 121 7.28 -6.05 14.93
N GLY A 122 6.63 -4.89 14.91
CA GLY A 122 5.18 -4.78 15.05
C GLY A 122 4.43 -5.30 13.83
N LEU A 123 4.90 -4.97 12.62
CA LEU A 123 4.36 -5.52 11.38
C LEU A 123 4.57 -7.04 11.33
N ARG A 124 5.75 -7.54 11.68
CA ARG A 124 6.03 -8.98 11.76
C ARG A 124 5.09 -9.78 12.65
N LYS A 125 4.56 -9.17 13.72
CA LYS A 125 3.56 -9.79 14.60
C LYS A 125 2.15 -9.76 14.03
N ARG A 126 1.86 -8.82 13.12
CA ARG A 126 0.53 -8.58 12.54
C ARG A 126 0.37 -9.20 11.15
N PHE A 127 1.46 -9.59 10.52
CA PHE A 127 1.47 -10.16 9.18
C PHE A 127 2.06 -11.57 9.16
N HIS A 128 1.42 -12.45 8.41
CA HIS A 128 1.95 -13.76 8.07
C HIS A 128 2.35 -13.80 6.60
N ILE A 129 3.64 -14.04 6.34
CA ILE A 129 4.22 -14.07 5.00
C ILE A 129 4.35 -15.54 4.55
N GLN A 130 3.70 -15.88 3.44
CA GLN A 130 3.80 -17.19 2.79
C GLN A 130 4.52 -17.03 1.45
N ALA A 131 5.84 -16.93 1.49
CA ALA A 131 6.67 -16.61 0.32
C ALA A 131 6.52 -17.58 -0.85
N HIS A 132 6.32 -18.88 -0.59
CA HIS A 132 6.08 -19.88 -1.65
C HIS A 132 4.73 -19.70 -2.34
N LYS A 133 3.72 -19.19 -1.64
CA LYS A 133 2.40 -18.84 -2.20
C LYS A 133 2.30 -17.40 -2.67
N LYS A 134 3.38 -16.63 -2.52
CA LYS A 134 3.42 -15.20 -2.82
C LYS A 134 2.22 -14.44 -2.22
N THR A 135 1.94 -14.75 -0.97
CA THR A 135 0.81 -14.24 -0.20
C THR A 135 1.29 -13.64 1.11
N ILE A 136 0.77 -12.46 1.45
CA ILE A 136 0.93 -11.80 2.75
C ILE A 136 -0.46 -11.70 3.37
N THR A 137 -0.64 -12.19 4.60
CA THR A 137 -1.92 -12.15 5.31
C THR A 137 -1.83 -11.21 6.49
N PHE A 138 -2.74 -10.25 6.56
CA PHE A 138 -2.91 -9.38 7.73
C PHE A 138 -3.79 -10.07 8.76
N LEU A 139 -3.19 -10.47 9.88
CA LEU A 139 -3.81 -11.35 10.87
C LEU A 139 -5.05 -10.74 11.55
N GLN A 140 -5.12 -9.41 11.64
CA GLN A 140 -6.22 -8.73 12.33
C GLN A 140 -7.56 -8.86 11.59
N THR A 141 -7.54 -8.81 10.25
CA THR A 141 -8.78 -8.87 9.43
C THR A 141 -8.85 -10.13 8.56
N GLY A 142 -7.75 -10.89 8.48
CA GLY A 142 -7.59 -11.98 7.53
C GLY A 142 -7.44 -11.54 6.08
N ALA A 143 -7.31 -10.23 5.80
CA ALA A 143 -7.11 -9.73 4.46
C ALA A 143 -5.76 -10.20 3.88
N THR A 144 -5.73 -10.47 2.58
CA THR A 144 -4.53 -10.98 1.89
C THR A 144 -4.04 -9.98 0.85
N LEU A 145 -2.72 -9.92 0.66
CA LEU A 145 -2.05 -9.26 -0.45
C LEU A 145 -1.24 -10.31 -1.22
N GLN A 146 -1.57 -10.49 -2.50
CA GLN A 146 -0.99 -11.54 -3.32
C GLN A 146 -0.56 -11.00 -4.68
N ILE A 147 0.39 -11.67 -5.33
CA ILE A 147 0.63 -11.46 -6.76
C ILE A 147 -0.18 -12.48 -7.56
N LYS A 148 -0.87 -12.02 -8.60
CA LYS A 148 -1.47 -12.90 -9.61
C LYS A 148 -0.83 -12.61 -10.96
N THR A 149 -0.27 -13.65 -11.57
CA THR A 149 0.09 -13.67 -12.98
C THR A 149 -1.05 -14.28 -13.76
N PHE A 150 -1.55 -13.55 -14.75
CA PHE A 150 -2.43 -14.13 -15.76
C PHE A 150 -1.53 -14.88 -16.75
N SER A 151 -1.67 -16.20 -16.76
CA SER A 151 -1.05 -17.09 -17.75
C SER A 151 -1.80 -16.99 -19.08
#